data_AF-A0A3N2PB08-F1
#
_entry.id   AF-A0A3N2PB08-F1
#
_cell.length_a   1.000
_cell.length_b   1.000
_cell.length_c   1.000
_cell.angle_alpha   90.00
_cell.angle_beta   90.00
_cell.angle_gamma   90.00
#
_symmetry.space_group_name_H-M   'P 1'
#
loop_
_entity.id
_entity.type
_entity.pdbx_description
1 polymer ?
#
loop_
_entity_poly.entity_id
_entity_poly.type
_entity_poly.pdbx_seq_one_letter_code
_entity_poly.pdbx_strand_id
1 'polypeptide(L)'
;MCYDDGGIPNPPGDLVKSCPTAPENQVDCNHDDYFSTRPTAGSWLASHWNVANSQFLITAPRLDFTAYPALATGATGPAVEAAEYLVQQAGQRPGPVDGVYDAATASAVTAYRQARGLPAGDTVDRRVWTALLAAGSTPTLQRNSTGTNVRRLQRALTAALGRTVAIDGIFGPDTERAVRDYQSSRGLDVDGIVGRNTWAALQAGR
;
A
#
# COMPACT_ATOMS: atom_id res chain seq x y z
N MET A 1 -2.69 -10.07 30.02
CA MET A 1 -2.48 -11.52 30.19
C MET A 1 -1.05 -11.79 29.76
N CYS A 2 -0.16 -12.03 30.70
CA CYS A 2 1.21 -12.44 30.43
C CYS A 2 1.28 -13.94 30.71
N TYR A 3 1.79 -14.73 29.78
CA TYR A 3 2.04 -16.15 30.00
C TYR A 3 3.43 -16.50 29.47
N ASP A 4 4.09 -17.39 30.18
CA ASP A 4 5.32 -18.06 29.75
C ASP A 4 4.91 -19.16 28.76
N ASP A 5 5.41 -19.09 27.52
CA ASP A 5 5.04 -19.99 26.42
C ASP A 5 5.95 -21.22 26.31
N GLY A 6 6.85 -21.44 27.28
CA GLY A 6 7.58 -22.69 27.40
C GLY A 6 8.75 -22.85 26.43
N GLY A 7 9.46 -21.76 26.10
CA GLY A 7 10.75 -21.83 25.43
C GLY A 7 11.75 -22.73 26.18
N ILE A 8 12.12 -23.86 25.57
CA ILE A 8 13.06 -24.89 26.08
C ILE A 8 14.38 -24.24 26.55
N PRO A 9 14.90 -24.56 27.76
CA PRO A 9 14.94 -25.93 28.29
C PRO A 9 14.32 -26.13 29.68
N ASN A 10 13.15 -25.56 29.95
CA ASN A 10 12.36 -25.98 31.12
C ASN A 10 11.30 -27.04 30.75
N PRO A 11 10.98 -28.00 31.64
CA PRO A 11 10.04 -29.09 31.35
C PRO A 11 8.60 -28.59 31.16
N PRO A 12 7.71 -29.38 30.55
CA PRO A 12 6.44 -28.89 30.03
C PRO A 12 5.41 -28.64 31.15
N GLY A 13 4.91 -27.40 31.20
CA GLY A 13 3.48 -27.21 31.39
C GLY A 13 2.97 -26.77 32.75
N ASP A 14 3.52 -25.72 33.36
CA ASP A 14 2.76 -24.95 34.36
C ASP A 14 2.87 -23.44 34.14
N LEU A 15 1.71 -22.79 34.03
CA LEU A 15 1.59 -21.33 33.92
C LEU A 15 1.89 -20.69 35.29
N VAL A 16 3.03 -20.01 35.42
CA VAL A 16 3.36 -19.28 36.66
C VAL A 16 3.01 -17.80 36.51
N LYS A 17 2.11 -17.31 37.38
CA LYS A 17 1.79 -15.88 37.47
C LYS A 17 2.87 -15.17 38.29
N SER A 18 3.88 -14.60 37.62
CA SER A 18 4.91 -13.78 38.28
C SER A 18 4.66 -12.29 38.00
N CYS A 19 4.15 -11.56 38.98
CA CYS A 19 4.13 -10.09 38.99
C CYS A 19 4.12 -9.59 40.45
N PRO A 20 5.13 -8.82 40.92
CA PRO A 20 5.03 -8.14 42.20
C PRO A 20 4.04 -6.98 42.13
N THR A 21 3.50 -6.63 43.30
CA THR A 21 2.32 -5.78 43.56
C THR A 21 2.54 -4.27 43.28
N ALA A 22 2.83 -3.90 42.04
CA ALA A 22 2.80 -2.49 41.60
C ALA A 22 1.84 -2.32 40.41
N PRO A 23 0.82 -1.45 40.50
CA PRO A 23 -0.10 -1.18 39.41
C PRO A 23 0.56 -0.25 38.37
N GLU A 24 0.27 -0.53 37.10
CA GLU A 24 0.52 0.28 35.88
C GLU A 24 1.76 0.02 35.01
N ASN A 25 2.65 -0.92 35.36
CA ASN A 25 3.78 -1.30 34.47
C ASN A 25 3.71 -2.75 33.95
N GLN A 26 2.58 -3.43 34.11
CA GLN A 26 2.46 -4.89 33.91
C GLN A 26 2.01 -5.32 32.50
N VAL A 27 2.18 -4.47 31.49
CA VAL A 27 1.98 -4.88 30.08
C VAL A 27 3.25 -4.66 29.24
N ASP A 28 4.12 -3.74 29.64
CA ASP A 28 5.33 -3.34 28.90
C ASP A 28 6.60 -3.50 29.76
N CYS A 29 6.89 -4.74 30.19
CA CYS A 29 8.10 -5.04 30.96
C CYS A 29 9.36 -4.72 30.14
N ASN A 30 9.86 -3.49 30.30
CA ASN A 30 11.11 -2.97 29.77
C ASN A 30 11.09 -2.50 28.30
N HIS A 31 9.96 -1.97 27.80
CA HIS A 31 9.87 -1.19 26.55
C HIS A 31 10.06 -1.95 25.23
N ASP A 32 9.90 -3.28 25.21
CA ASP A 32 10.05 -4.09 23.99
C ASP A 32 8.74 -4.79 23.60
N ASP A 33 7.69 -3.99 23.47
CA ASP A 33 6.47 -4.41 22.79
C ASP A 33 6.82 -4.74 21.34
N TYR A 34 6.42 -5.93 20.90
CA TYR A 34 6.62 -6.55 19.58
C TYR A 34 6.11 -5.73 18.38
N PHE A 35 6.05 -4.41 18.46
CA PHE A 35 5.55 -3.49 17.45
C PHE A 35 6.45 -2.25 17.38
N SER A 36 7.16 -2.10 16.26
CA SER A 36 7.77 -0.82 15.90
C SER A 36 7.69 -0.59 14.40
N THR A 37 7.15 0.55 13.99
CA THR A 37 7.10 0.96 12.57
C THR A 37 8.41 1.55 12.07
N ARG A 38 9.38 1.82 12.97
CA ARG A 38 10.71 2.35 12.68
C ARG A 38 11.74 1.83 13.69
N PRO A 39 12.04 0.52 13.70
CA PRO A 39 13.02 -0.03 14.63
C PRO A 39 14.42 0.52 14.34
N THR A 40 15.15 0.89 15.40
CA THR A 40 16.54 1.32 15.31
C THR A 40 17.41 0.20 14.74
N ALA A 41 18.32 0.51 13.82
CA ALA A 41 19.23 -0.49 13.24
C ALA A 41 20.04 -1.21 14.34
N GLY A 42 20.03 -2.54 14.32
CA GLY A 42 20.68 -3.40 15.33
C GLY A 42 19.81 -3.76 16.54
N SER A 43 18.57 -3.26 16.63
CA SER A 43 17.63 -3.71 17.66
C SER A 43 17.08 -5.10 17.37
N TRP A 44 16.55 -5.77 18.39
CA TRP A 44 15.91 -7.07 18.24
C TRP A 44 14.77 -7.02 17.20
N LEU A 45 13.94 -5.98 17.22
CA LEU A 45 12.86 -5.74 16.25
C LEU A 45 13.32 -5.43 14.81
N ALA A 46 14.60 -5.07 14.61
CA ALA A 46 15.18 -4.91 13.28
C ALA A 46 15.53 -6.25 12.61
N SER A 47 15.70 -7.33 13.38
CA SER A 47 16.12 -8.64 12.87
C SER A 47 15.24 -9.83 13.31
N HIS A 48 14.26 -9.62 14.19
CA HIS A 48 13.35 -10.66 14.71
C HIS A 48 11.88 -10.28 14.49
N TRP A 49 10.97 -11.14 14.96
CA TRP A 49 9.54 -11.01 14.75
C TRP A 49 8.98 -9.68 15.31
N ASN A 50 8.24 -8.97 14.47
CA ASN A 50 7.64 -7.67 14.74
C ASN A 50 6.23 -7.69 14.15
N VAL A 51 5.22 -7.40 14.97
CA VAL A 51 3.80 -7.24 14.60
C VAL A 51 3.65 -6.25 13.45
N ALA A 52 4.47 -5.19 13.41
CA ALA A 52 4.46 -4.23 12.31
C ALA A 52 4.87 -4.86 10.96
N ASN A 53 5.51 -6.04 10.98
CA ASN A 53 5.94 -6.84 9.85
C ASN A 53 5.06 -8.10 9.62
N SER A 54 4.07 -8.36 10.50
CA SER A 54 3.21 -9.54 10.41
C SER A 54 2.22 -9.41 9.26
N GLN A 55 2.38 -10.18 8.17
CA GLN A 55 1.43 -10.16 7.05
C GLN A 55 -0.02 -10.50 7.45
N PHE A 56 -0.20 -11.22 8.56
CA PHE A 56 -1.52 -11.49 9.15
C PHE A 56 -2.15 -10.25 9.81
N LEU A 57 -1.34 -9.32 10.35
CA LEU A 57 -1.78 -8.11 11.04
C LEU A 57 -1.64 -6.84 10.20
N ILE A 58 -0.73 -6.83 9.21
CA ILE A 58 -0.64 -5.78 8.19
C ILE A 58 -1.73 -6.06 7.16
N THR A 59 -2.84 -5.33 7.27
CA THR A 59 -4.07 -5.58 6.50
C THR A 59 -4.00 -5.17 5.03
N ALA A 60 -2.81 -4.87 4.50
CA ALA A 60 -2.65 -4.34 3.15
C ALA A 60 -1.53 -5.07 2.40
N PRO A 61 -1.81 -5.58 1.19
CA PRO A 61 -0.79 -6.20 0.36
C PRO A 61 0.27 -5.17 -0.05
N ARG A 62 1.42 -5.67 -0.50
CA ARG A 62 2.46 -4.83 -1.08
C ARG A 62 1.89 -4.05 -2.27
N LEU A 63 2.01 -2.72 -2.23
CA LEU A 63 1.62 -1.84 -3.36
C LEU A 63 2.81 -1.26 -4.12
N ASP A 64 4.03 -1.40 -3.61
CA ASP A 64 5.26 -0.83 -4.19
C ASP A 64 5.86 -1.77 -5.23
N PHE A 65 5.46 -1.64 -6.50
CA PHE A 65 5.99 -2.42 -7.61
C PHE A 65 6.89 -1.56 -8.52
N THR A 66 7.86 -2.20 -9.17
CA THR A 66 8.72 -1.52 -10.17
C THR A 66 7.96 -1.18 -11.45
N ALA A 67 6.91 -1.94 -11.74
CA ALA A 67 5.95 -1.70 -12.82
C ALA A 67 4.56 -2.23 -12.43
N TYR A 68 3.52 -1.68 -13.05
CA TYR A 68 2.13 -2.12 -12.89
C TYR A 68 1.65 -2.75 -14.22
N PRO A 69 1.76 -4.09 -14.37
CA PRO A 69 1.43 -4.77 -15.62
C PRO A 69 -0.08 -4.83 -15.84
N ALA A 70 -0.50 -5.03 -17.09
CA ALA A 70 -1.90 -5.33 -17.36
C ALA A 70 -2.27 -6.69 -16.75
N LEU A 71 -3.36 -6.74 -15.99
CA LEU A 71 -3.89 -7.97 -15.40
C LEU A 71 -5.22 -8.35 -16.04
N ALA A 72 -5.43 -9.64 -16.22
CA ALA A 72 -6.63 -10.23 -16.81
C ALA A 72 -6.87 -11.62 -16.21
N THR A 73 -8.03 -12.22 -16.52
CA THR A 73 -8.43 -13.54 -16.05
C THR A 73 -7.32 -14.60 -16.22
N GLY A 74 -7.04 -15.32 -15.14
CA GLY A 74 -5.97 -16.32 -15.06
C GLY A 74 -4.61 -15.78 -14.61
N ALA A 75 -4.43 -14.46 -14.50
CA ALA A 75 -3.25 -13.89 -13.86
C ALA A 75 -3.21 -14.25 -12.36
N THR A 76 -2.00 -14.44 -11.83
CA THR A 76 -1.81 -14.72 -10.40
C THR A 76 -0.63 -13.92 -9.82
N GLY A 77 -0.59 -13.82 -8.50
CA GLY A 77 0.54 -13.30 -7.74
C GLY A 77 0.30 -11.92 -7.10
N PRO A 78 1.35 -11.29 -6.54
CA PRO A 78 1.20 -10.13 -5.66
C PRO A 78 0.55 -8.90 -6.30
N ALA A 79 0.70 -8.74 -7.63
CA ALA A 79 0.06 -7.64 -8.36
C ALA A 79 -1.46 -7.85 -8.44
N VAL A 80 -1.93 -9.10 -8.54
CA VAL A 80 -3.36 -9.42 -8.54
C VAL A 80 -3.95 -9.16 -7.16
N GLU A 81 -3.27 -9.62 -6.10
CA GLU A 81 -3.68 -9.38 -4.72
C GLU A 81 -3.79 -7.87 -4.41
N ALA A 82 -2.82 -7.08 -4.88
CA ALA A 82 -2.86 -5.63 -4.78
C ALA A 82 -4.04 -5.00 -5.55
N ALA A 83 -4.35 -5.51 -6.74
CA ALA A 83 -5.49 -5.04 -7.52
C ALA A 83 -6.82 -5.35 -6.82
N GLU A 84 -7.00 -6.58 -6.34
CA GLU A 84 -8.18 -7.02 -5.59
C GLU A 84 -8.39 -6.17 -4.34
N TYR A 85 -7.34 -5.97 -3.55
CA TYR A 85 -7.40 -5.09 -2.39
C TYR A 85 -7.84 -3.67 -2.76
N LEU A 86 -7.23 -3.06 -3.77
CA LEU A 86 -7.56 -1.68 -4.18
C LEU A 86 -8.98 -1.57 -4.75
N VAL A 87 -9.43 -2.56 -5.52
CA VAL A 87 -10.79 -2.63 -6.07
C VAL A 87 -11.81 -2.80 -4.94
N GLN A 88 -11.49 -3.59 -3.92
CA GLN A 88 -12.29 -3.73 -2.70
C GLN A 88 -12.38 -2.41 -1.91
N GLN A 89 -11.26 -1.72 -1.71
CA GLN A 89 -11.22 -0.38 -1.07
C GLN A 89 -11.99 0.68 -1.88
N ALA A 90 -12.12 0.49 -3.20
CA ALA A 90 -12.97 1.32 -4.06
C ALA A 90 -14.46 0.98 -3.98
N GLY A 91 -14.87 0.11 -3.06
CA GLY A 91 -16.26 -0.26 -2.80
C GLY A 91 -16.81 -1.38 -3.71
N GLN A 92 -15.95 -2.00 -4.52
CA GLN A 92 -16.35 -3.15 -5.33
C GLN A 92 -16.13 -4.46 -4.55
N ARG A 93 -16.63 -5.57 -5.10
CA ARG A 93 -16.53 -6.90 -4.45
C ARG A 93 -15.80 -7.88 -5.37
N PRO A 94 -14.46 -7.91 -5.37
CA PRO A 94 -13.68 -8.82 -6.21
C PRO A 94 -13.74 -10.27 -5.73
N GLY A 95 -14.26 -10.54 -4.53
CA GLY A 95 -14.17 -11.85 -3.89
C GLY A 95 -13.06 -11.85 -2.84
N PRO A 96 -12.46 -13.02 -2.54
CA PRO A 96 -11.25 -13.11 -1.73
C PRO A 96 -10.12 -12.27 -2.32
N VAL A 97 -9.27 -11.71 -1.45
CA VAL A 97 -8.01 -11.08 -1.85
C VAL A 97 -6.94 -12.16 -1.68
N ASP A 98 -6.78 -12.99 -2.71
CA ASP A 98 -5.92 -14.19 -2.67
C ASP A 98 -4.87 -14.20 -3.79
N GLY A 99 -4.87 -13.18 -4.65
CA GLY A 99 -3.91 -13.05 -5.73
C GLY A 99 -4.22 -13.95 -6.93
N VAL A 100 -5.49 -14.33 -7.14
CA VAL A 100 -5.94 -15.08 -8.31
C VAL A 100 -7.01 -14.30 -9.07
N TYR A 101 -6.69 -13.89 -10.30
CA TYR A 101 -7.60 -13.06 -11.10
C TYR A 101 -8.68 -13.94 -11.72
N ASP A 102 -9.74 -14.17 -10.97
CA ASP A 102 -10.87 -14.99 -11.37
C ASP A 102 -12.02 -14.16 -11.97
N ALA A 103 -13.17 -14.82 -12.19
CA ALA A 103 -14.35 -14.17 -12.74
C ALA A 103 -14.98 -13.14 -11.78
N ALA A 104 -14.82 -13.29 -10.47
CA ALA A 104 -15.31 -12.33 -9.49
C ALA A 104 -14.46 -11.05 -9.53
N THR A 105 -13.13 -11.19 -9.59
CA THR A 105 -12.20 -10.07 -9.77
C THR A 105 -12.46 -9.35 -11.10
N ALA A 106 -12.64 -10.07 -12.21
CA ALA A 106 -12.98 -9.50 -13.52
C ALA A 106 -14.30 -8.69 -13.49
N SER A 107 -15.33 -9.23 -12.84
CA SER A 107 -16.63 -8.56 -12.66
C SER A 107 -16.51 -7.28 -11.83
N ALA A 108 -15.76 -7.32 -10.73
CA ALA A 108 -15.52 -6.16 -9.89
C ALA A 108 -14.73 -5.06 -10.60
N VAL A 109 -13.77 -5.43 -11.46
CA VAL A 109 -13.02 -4.48 -12.30
C VAL A 109 -13.93 -3.85 -13.36
N THR A 110 -14.84 -4.63 -13.96
CA THR A 110 -15.87 -4.11 -14.86
C THR A 110 -16.76 -3.07 -14.15
N ALA A 111 -17.23 -3.39 -12.94
CA ALA A 111 -18.03 -2.48 -12.14
C ALA A 111 -17.25 -1.22 -11.72
N TYR A 112 -15.97 -1.36 -11.37
CA TYR A 112 -15.09 -0.22 -11.09
C TYR A 112 -14.96 0.71 -12.31
N ARG A 113 -14.71 0.14 -13.49
CA ARG A 113 -14.59 0.91 -14.74
C ARG A 113 -15.88 1.68 -15.04
N GLN A 114 -17.03 1.03 -14.92
CA GLN A 114 -18.33 1.66 -15.10
C GLN A 114 -18.55 2.81 -14.10
N ALA A 115 -18.29 2.56 -12.81
CA ALA A 115 -18.45 3.57 -11.76
C ALA A 115 -17.52 4.79 -11.94
N ARG A 116 -16.39 4.62 -12.62
CA ARG A 116 -15.42 5.68 -12.91
C ARG A 116 -15.56 6.31 -14.30
N GLY A 117 -16.50 5.83 -15.13
CA GLY A 117 -16.64 6.29 -16.51
C GLY A 117 -15.43 5.94 -17.40
N LEU A 118 -14.68 4.90 -17.05
CA LEU A 118 -13.57 4.39 -17.85
C LEU A 118 -14.09 3.54 -19.03
N PRO A 119 -13.30 3.37 -20.10
CA PRO A 119 -13.66 2.46 -21.19
C PRO A 119 -14.02 1.07 -20.68
N ALA A 120 -15.08 0.49 -21.26
CA ALA A 120 -15.56 -0.83 -20.92
C ALA A 120 -14.48 -1.90 -21.12
N GLY A 121 -14.48 -2.89 -20.24
CA GLY A 121 -13.51 -3.98 -20.19
C GLY A 121 -13.45 -4.56 -18.79
N ASP A 122 -12.70 -5.64 -18.64
CA ASP A 122 -12.59 -6.43 -17.42
C ASP A 122 -11.14 -6.60 -16.95
N THR A 123 -10.19 -5.91 -17.59
CA THR A 123 -8.75 -5.96 -17.26
C THR A 123 -8.35 -4.82 -16.33
N VAL A 124 -7.29 -5.02 -15.54
CA VAL A 124 -6.63 -3.92 -14.82
C VAL A 124 -5.48 -3.43 -15.69
N ASP A 125 -5.78 -2.46 -16.55
CA ASP A 125 -4.79 -1.82 -17.43
C ASP A 125 -4.15 -0.58 -16.77
N ARG A 126 -3.32 0.13 -17.54
CA ARG A 126 -2.67 1.38 -17.10
C ARG A 126 -3.64 2.39 -16.49
N ARG A 127 -4.84 2.55 -17.08
CA ARG A 127 -5.82 3.54 -16.63
C ARG A 127 -6.43 3.15 -15.30
N VAL A 128 -6.81 1.88 -15.18
CA VAL A 128 -7.36 1.33 -13.93
C VAL A 128 -6.32 1.39 -12.82
N TRP A 129 -5.07 0.98 -13.08
CA TRP A 129 -3.99 1.10 -12.11
C TRP A 129 -3.78 2.54 -11.63
N THR A 130 -3.71 3.49 -12.57
CA THR A 130 -3.50 4.90 -12.24
C THR A 130 -4.63 5.41 -11.34
N ALA A 131 -5.88 5.11 -11.68
CA ALA A 131 -7.06 5.55 -10.92
C ALA A 131 -7.13 4.90 -9.52
N LEU A 132 -6.86 3.60 -9.41
CA LEU A 132 -6.85 2.88 -8.14
C LEU A 132 -5.75 3.41 -7.22
N LEU A 133 -4.53 3.57 -7.74
CA LEU A 133 -3.37 4.03 -6.97
C LEU A 133 -3.49 5.50 -6.56
N ALA A 134 -4.18 6.34 -7.32
CA ALA A 134 -4.36 7.76 -7.02
C ALA A 134 -5.53 8.08 -6.07
N ALA A 135 -6.31 7.07 -5.68
CA ALA A 135 -7.51 7.25 -4.88
C ALA A 135 -7.24 7.87 -3.49
N GLY A 136 -8.22 8.61 -2.97
CA GLY A 136 -8.19 9.23 -1.64
C GLY A 136 -8.02 10.74 -1.65
N SER A 137 -7.47 11.30 -0.56
CA SER A 137 -7.26 12.74 -0.34
C SER A 137 -6.45 13.40 -1.46
N THR A 138 -6.56 14.72 -1.64
CA THR A 138 -5.85 15.44 -2.72
C THR A 138 -5.01 16.60 -2.19
N PRO A 139 -4.00 16.33 -1.33
CA PRO A 139 -3.14 17.37 -0.78
C PRO A 139 -2.27 18.00 -1.88
N THR A 140 -1.88 19.26 -1.69
CA THR A 140 -0.87 19.87 -2.57
C THR A 140 0.49 19.25 -2.26
N LEU A 141 1.13 18.64 -3.28
CA LEU A 141 2.47 18.08 -3.15
C LEU A 141 3.43 18.79 -4.11
N GLN A 142 4.63 19.05 -3.62
CA GLN A 142 5.72 19.69 -4.37
C GLN A 142 7.06 19.26 -3.78
N ARG A 143 8.17 19.76 -4.35
CA ARG A 143 9.52 19.50 -3.85
C ARG A 143 9.60 19.64 -2.32
N ASN A 144 10.32 18.72 -1.68
CA ASN A 144 10.45 18.58 -0.22
C ASN A 144 9.20 18.06 0.52
N SER A 145 8.09 17.79 -0.17
CA SER A 145 6.99 17.02 0.43
C SER A 145 7.45 15.59 0.72
N THR A 146 7.00 15.02 1.82
CA THR A 146 7.33 13.64 2.19
C THR A 146 6.11 12.89 2.75
N GLY A 147 6.15 11.56 2.73
CA GLY A 147 5.19 10.70 3.43
C GLY A 147 4.30 9.88 2.51
N THR A 148 3.21 9.36 3.08
CA THR A 148 2.32 8.38 2.43
C THR A 148 1.65 8.93 1.16
N ASN A 149 1.28 10.21 1.15
CA ASN A 149 0.70 10.85 -0.04
C ASN A 149 1.70 10.94 -1.20
N VAL A 150 2.99 11.12 -0.91
CA VAL A 150 4.05 11.13 -1.93
C VAL A 150 4.28 9.71 -2.47
N ARG A 151 4.30 8.69 -1.61
CA ARG A 151 4.36 7.28 -2.07
C ARG A 151 3.20 6.96 -2.99
N ARG A 152 1.99 7.38 -2.61
CA ARG A 152 0.79 7.20 -3.43
C ARG A 152 0.92 7.87 -4.80
N LEU A 153 1.41 9.11 -4.83
CA LEU A 153 1.70 9.81 -6.08
C LEU A 153 2.72 9.05 -6.94
N GLN A 154 3.83 8.60 -6.36
CA GLN A 154 4.91 7.90 -7.08
C GLN A 154 4.42 6.58 -7.71
N ARG A 155 3.57 5.83 -7.00
CA ARG A 155 2.88 4.65 -7.54
C ARG A 155 2.00 5.01 -8.74
N ALA A 156 1.15 6.01 -8.58
CA ALA A 156 0.24 6.46 -9.63
C ALA A 156 0.99 6.98 -10.88
N LEU A 157 2.09 7.73 -10.69
CA LEU A 157 2.96 8.19 -11.78
C LEU A 157 3.67 7.02 -12.48
N THR A 158 4.12 6.01 -11.71
CA THR A 158 4.74 4.81 -12.29
C THR A 158 3.77 4.06 -13.19
N ALA A 159 2.52 3.90 -12.76
CA ALA A 159 1.46 3.34 -13.59
C ALA A 159 1.21 4.24 -14.82
N ALA A 160 0.90 5.52 -14.62
CA ALA A 160 0.47 6.44 -15.67
C ALA A 160 1.50 6.66 -16.78
N LEU A 161 2.78 6.75 -16.41
CA LEU A 161 3.89 6.98 -17.34
C LEU A 161 4.41 5.68 -17.95
N GLY A 162 4.09 4.52 -17.35
CA GLY A 162 4.62 3.23 -17.78
C GLY A 162 6.14 3.09 -17.58
N ARG A 163 6.74 3.90 -16.70
CA ARG A 163 8.15 3.84 -16.32
C ARG A 163 8.29 4.03 -14.81
N THR A 164 9.30 3.40 -14.22
CA THR A 164 9.51 3.45 -12.78
C THR A 164 9.82 4.87 -12.29
N VAL A 165 9.09 5.31 -11.28
CA VAL A 165 9.43 6.43 -10.40
C VAL A 165 9.76 5.84 -9.04
N ALA A 166 10.88 6.24 -8.42
CA ALA A 166 11.24 5.72 -7.10
C ALA A 166 10.09 5.93 -6.10
N ILE A 167 9.72 4.87 -5.36
CA ILE A 167 8.64 4.91 -4.38
C ILE A 167 9.24 4.98 -2.98
N ASP A 168 9.90 6.09 -2.69
CA ASP A 168 10.60 6.37 -1.43
C ASP A 168 9.78 7.27 -0.48
N GLY A 169 8.68 7.85 -0.98
CA GLY A 169 7.88 8.81 -0.25
C GLY A 169 8.53 10.18 -0.11
N ILE A 170 9.53 10.50 -0.95
CA ILE A 170 10.23 11.77 -0.98
C ILE A 170 9.98 12.43 -2.33
N PHE A 171 9.42 13.64 -2.30
CA PHE A 171 9.21 14.42 -3.51
C PHE A 171 10.51 15.13 -3.87
N GLY A 172 11.44 14.35 -4.42
CA GLY A 172 12.73 14.82 -4.94
C GLY A 172 12.68 15.27 -6.40
N PRO A 173 13.82 15.64 -6.99
CA PRO A 173 13.93 16.10 -8.37
C PRO A 173 13.36 15.12 -9.42
N ASP A 174 13.52 13.81 -9.20
CA ASP A 174 13.02 12.79 -10.11
C ASP A 174 11.49 12.66 -10.06
N THR A 175 10.89 12.84 -8.87
CA THR A 175 9.43 12.88 -8.72
C THR A 175 8.88 14.14 -9.37
N GLU A 176 9.53 15.30 -9.19
CA GLU A 176 9.13 16.54 -9.85
C GLU A 176 9.19 16.43 -11.38
N ARG A 177 10.26 15.84 -11.92
CA ARG A 177 10.37 15.57 -13.36
C ARG A 177 9.24 14.68 -13.85
N ALA A 178 8.92 13.61 -13.12
CA ALA A 178 7.79 12.74 -13.47
C ALA A 178 6.43 13.46 -13.41
N VAL A 179 6.23 14.37 -12.45
CA VAL A 179 5.02 15.20 -12.39
C VAL A 179 4.92 16.12 -13.60
N ARG A 180 6.01 16.80 -13.98
CA ARG A 180 6.05 17.67 -15.16
C ARG A 180 5.79 16.89 -16.45
N ASP A 181 6.41 15.74 -16.61
CA ASP A 181 6.17 14.85 -17.76
C ASP A 181 4.71 14.43 -17.84
N TYR A 182 4.12 14.04 -16.70
CA TYR A 182 2.71 13.69 -16.61
C TYR A 182 1.83 14.88 -17.00
N GLN A 183 2.01 16.04 -16.36
CA GLN A 183 1.26 17.26 -16.67
C GLN A 183 1.32 17.61 -18.15
N SER A 184 2.52 17.61 -18.73
CA SER A 184 2.74 17.87 -20.15
C SER A 184 2.00 16.87 -21.04
N SER A 185 2.09 15.58 -20.73
CA SER A 185 1.41 14.53 -21.51
C SER A 185 -0.11 14.63 -21.49
N ARG A 186 -0.68 15.32 -20.49
CA ARG A 186 -2.13 15.45 -20.27
C ARG A 186 -2.71 16.82 -20.58
N GLY A 187 -1.88 17.74 -21.07
CA GLY A 187 -2.27 19.12 -21.35
C GLY A 187 -2.69 19.87 -20.08
N LEU A 188 -2.03 19.61 -18.95
CA LEU A 188 -2.18 20.37 -17.71
C LEU A 188 -1.11 21.46 -17.63
N ASP A 189 -1.30 22.43 -16.75
CA ASP A 189 -0.25 23.39 -16.39
C ASP A 189 0.98 22.64 -15.86
N VAL A 190 2.15 22.88 -16.48
CA VAL A 190 3.39 22.16 -16.21
C VAL A 190 4.21 22.88 -15.13
N ASP A 191 3.62 23.03 -13.95
CA ASP A 191 4.22 23.72 -12.81
C ASP A 191 5.10 22.80 -11.92
N GLY A 192 5.01 21.48 -12.09
CA GLY A 192 5.69 20.49 -11.24
C GLY A 192 5.04 20.32 -9.85
N ILE A 193 3.87 20.93 -9.62
CA ILE A 193 3.10 20.89 -8.38
C ILE A 193 1.88 19.99 -8.58
N VAL A 194 1.69 19.04 -7.67
CA VAL A 194 0.51 18.17 -7.69
C VAL A 194 -0.61 18.83 -6.90
N GLY A 195 -1.38 19.66 -7.60
CA GLY A 195 -2.61 20.26 -7.10
C GLY A 195 -3.87 19.46 -7.45
N ARG A 196 -5.04 20.09 -7.25
CA ARG A 196 -6.37 19.50 -7.53
C ARG A 196 -6.48 18.95 -8.95
N ASN A 197 -6.00 19.68 -9.95
CA ASN A 197 -6.13 19.29 -11.36
C ASN A 197 -5.28 18.06 -11.69
N THR A 198 -4.05 18.00 -11.19
CA THR A 198 -3.16 16.83 -11.37
C THR A 198 -3.74 15.60 -10.67
N TRP A 199 -4.24 15.74 -9.44
CA TRP A 199 -4.92 14.63 -8.76
C TRP A 199 -6.17 14.16 -9.50
N ALA A 200 -7.01 15.08 -9.98
CA ALA A 200 -8.21 14.73 -10.73
C ALA A 200 -7.87 13.97 -12.02
N ALA A 201 -6.82 14.37 -12.74
CA ALA A 201 -6.37 13.66 -13.93
C ALA A 201 -5.87 12.23 -13.62
N LEU A 202 -5.13 12.06 -12.52
CA LEU A 202 -4.65 10.74 -12.06
C LEU A 202 -5.84 9.86 -11.63
N GLN A 203 -6.77 10.39 -10.85
CA GLN A 203 -7.95 9.66 -10.36
C GLN A 203 -8.94 9.31 -11.48
N ALA A 204 -8.95 10.06 -12.56
CA ALA A 204 -9.70 9.73 -13.78
C ALA A 204 -8.99 8.66 -14.64
N GLY A 205 -7.83 8.16 -14.22
CA GLY A 205 -7.06 7.16 -14.94
C GLY A 205 -6.67 7.62 -16.35
N ARG A 206 -6.50 8.93 -16.55
CA ARG A 206 -6.13 9.47 -17.86
C ARG A 206 -4.82 8.85 -18.32
#